data_AF-A0A9N9NUW5-F1
#
_entry.id   AF-A0A9N9NUW5-F1
#
_cell.length_a   1.000
_cell.length_b   1.000
_cell.length_c   1.000
_cell.angle_alpha   90.00
_cell.angle_beta   90.00
_cell.angle_gamma   90.00
#
_symmetry.space_group_name_H-M   'P 1'
#
loop_
_entity.id
_entity.type
_entity.pdbx_description
1 polymer ?
#
loop_
_entity_poly.entity_id
_entity_poly.type
_entity_poly.pdbx_seq_one_letter_code
_entity_poly.pdbx_strand_id
1 'polypeptide(L)'
;DALVNFRMLLNAVELSDNKLYICIDEYDGSMNEALKNKTLYHHKDKGDIKIELIESSFNQFFSILKTACDENIACVFLTGVTPVVMAEFTSGFNISVDLTLDEEFWDLYGFKKSEIKILLDKAFGYNLSDNIKEQIMSWLKEENDG
;
A
#
# COMPACT_ATOMS: atom_id res chain seq x y z
N ASP A 1 17.57 -17.55 -1.61
CA ASP A 1 16.11 -17.39 -1.55
C ASP A 1 15.82 -16.17 -0.68
N ALA A 2 15.00 -15.23 -1.15
CA ALA A 2 14.70 -14.00 -0.44
C ALA A 2 13.97 -14.24 0.89
N LEU A 3 13.07 -15.24 0.95
CA LEU A 3 12.34 -15.56 2.19
C LEU A 3 13.26 -16.13 3.26
N VAL A 4 14.26 -16.91 2.86
CA VAL A 4 15.28 -17.43 3.78
C VAL A 4 16.09 -16.29 4.38
N ASN A 5 16.56 -15.36 3.54
CA ASN A 5 17.30 -14.19 4.02
C ASN A 5 16.45 -13.33 4.97
N PHE A 6 15.16 -13.17 4.67
CA PHE A 6 14.24 -12.42 5.53
C PHE A 6 14.05 -13.10 6.90
N ARG A 7 13.91 -14.42 6.95
CA ARG A 7 13.89 -15.17 8.22
C ARG A 7 15.19 -15.02 9.01
N MET A 8 16.34 -15.03 8.34
CA MET A 8 17.63 -14.81 9.02
C MET A 8 17.73 -13.41 9.62
N LEU A 9 17.19 -12.39 8.95
CA LEU A 9 17.09 -11.04 9.49
C LEU A 9 16.21 -11.01 10.74
N LEU A 10 15.02 -11.63 10.70
CA LEU A 10 14.11 -11.68 11.86
C LEU A 10 14.79 -12.35 13.07
N ASN A 11 15.45 -13.49 12.86
CA ASN A 11 16.20 -14.16 13.93
C ASN A 11 17.32 -13.28 14.50
N ALA A 12 18.01 -12.51 13.65
CA ALA A 12 19.05 -11.60 14.12
C ALA A 12 18.49 -10.44 14.95
N VAL A 13 17.31 -9.93 14.60
CA VAL A 13 16.60 -8.90 15.37
C VAL A 13 16.11 -9.46 16.70
N GLU A 14 15.54 -10.67 16.71
CA GLU A 14 15.08 -11.35 17.93
C GLU A 14 16.20 -11.57 18.94
N LEU A 15 17.42 -11.83 18.47
CA LEU A 15 18.61 -11.96 19.31
C LEU A 15 19.21 -10.60 19.75
N SER A 16 18.58 -9.50 19.36
CA SER A 16 18.98 -8.14 19.70
C SER A 16 17.93 -7.46 20.58
N ASP A 17 18.30 -6.36 21.24
CA ASP A 17 17.35 -5.53 22.00
C ASP A 17 16.57 -4.53 21.11
N ASN A 18 16.58 -4.70 19.78
CA ASN A 18 15.94 -3.79 18.83
C ASN A 18 14.64 -4.36 18.29
N LYS A 19 13.73 -3.46 17.89
CA LYS A 19 12.55 -3.82 17.09
C LYS A 19 12.77 -3.51 15.63
N LEU A 20 12.27 -4.37 14.76
CA LEU A 20 12.27 -4.13 13.32
C LEU A 20 11.01 -3.35 12.92
N TYR A 21 11.19 -2.19 12.29
CA TYR A 21 10.10 -1.45 11.67
C TYR A 21 10.16 -1.64 10.17
N ILE A 22 9.05 -2.08 9.57
CA ILE A 22 8.96 -2.38 8.15
C ILE A 22 7.86 -1.50 7.55
N CYS A 23 8.23 -0.64 6.61
CA CYS A 23 7.29 0.13 5.81
C CYS A 23 7.26 -0.45 4.40
N ILE A 24 6.09 -0.86 3.93
CA ILE A 24 5.89 -1.39 2.57
C ILE A 24 4.94 -0.45 1.85
N ASP A 25 5.48 0.22 0.84
CA ASP A 25 4.69 1.05 -0.05
C ASP A 25 4.11 0.26 -1.22
N GLU A 26 2.93 0.66 -1.67
CA GLU A 26 2.14 0.02 -2.72
C GLU A 26 2.11 -1.52 -2.59
N TYR A 27 1.83 -2.03 -1.39
CA TYR A 27 1.93 -3.47 -1.11
C TYR A 27 1.09 -4.31 -2.09
N ASP A 28 -0.04 -3.78 -2.53
CA ASP A 28 -0.99 -4.38 -3.46
C ASP A 28 -0.62 -4.25 -4.94
N GLY A 29 0.39 -3.45 -5.29
CA GLY A 29 0.73 -3.09 -6.67
C GLY A 29 0.99 -4.30 -7.57
N SER A 30 1.79 -5.27 -7.08
CA SER A 30 2.08 -6.51 -7.83
C SER A 30 0.83 -7.36 -8.08
N MET A 31 -0.10 -7.39 -7.12
CA MET A 31 -1.34 -8.16 -7.24
C MET A 31 -2.32 -7.49 -8.21
N ASN A 32 -2.42 -6.16 -8.13
CA ASN A 32 -3.24 -5.37 -9.04
C ASN A 32 -2.78 -5.55 -10.49
N GLU A 33 -1.47 -5.58 -10.75
CA GLU A 33 -0.93 -5.89 -12.07
C GLU A 33 -1.26 -7.31 -12.53
N ALA A 34 -1.10 -8.31 -11.65
CA ALA A 34 -1.43 -9.70 -11.95
C ALA A 34 -2.92 -9.88 -12.31
N LEU A 35 -3.81 -9.20 -11.59
CA LEU A 35 -5.26 -9.24 -11.82
C LEU A 35 -5.69 -8.49 -13.08
N LYS A 36 -5.07 -7.34 -13.38
CA LYS A 36 -5.25 -6.64 -14.67
C LYS A 36 -4.87 -7.55 -15.85
N ASN A 37 -3.80 -8.31 -15.71
CA ASN A 37 -3.41 -9.29 -16.74
C ASN A 37 -4.45 -10.42 -16.85
N LYS A 38 -4.99 -10.93 -15.74
CA LYS A 38 -6.05 -11.96 -15.74
C LYS A 38 -7.29 -11.55 -16.55
N THR A 39 -7.75 -10.30 -16.39
CA THR A 39 -8.94 -9.81 -17.08
C THR A 39 -8.70 -9.61 -18.59
N LEU A 40 -7.49 -9.20 -18.97
CA LEU A 40 -7.06 -9.03 -20.37
C LEU A 40 -6.86 -10.38 -21.10
N TYR A 41 -6.47 -11.43 -20.38
CA TYR A 41 -6.20 -12.76 -20.94
C TYR A 41 -7.29 -13.77 -20.53
N HIS A 42 -8.46 -13.71 -21.17
CA HIS A 42 -9.46 -14.79 -21.14
C HIS A 42 -8.99 -16.08 -21.87
N HIS A 43 -7.71 -16.19 -22.23
CA HIS A 43 -7.10 -17.34 -22.88
C HIS A 43 -6.25 -18.12 -21.88
N LYS A 44 -6.84 -19.23 -21.44
CA LYS A 44 -6.35 -20.24 -20.49
C LYS A 44 -4.93 -20.73 -20.75
N ASP A 45 -4.26 -21.03 -19.63
CA ASP A 45 -3.14 -21.98 -19.41
C ASP A 45 -1.83 -21.38 -18.88
N LYS A 46 -1.42 -20.16 -19.29
CA LYS A 46 -0.17 -19.54 -18.79
C LYS A 46 -0.36 -18.36 -17.83
N GLY A 47 -1.51 -17.68 -17.90
CA GLY A 47 -1.85 -16.58 -17.00
C GLY A 47 -2.14 -17.06 -15.59
N ASP A 48 -2.93 -18.13 -15.46
CA ASP A 48 -3.38 -18.68 -14.18
C ASP A 48 -2.21 -19.20 -13.32
N ILE A 49 -1.27 -19.93 -13.91
CA ILE A 49 -0.07 -20.45 -13.20
C ILE A 49 0.79 -19.30 -12.64
N LYS A 50 0.94 -18.20 -13.38
CA LYS A 50 1.70 -17.03 -12.91
C LYS A 50 1.02 -16.34 -11.73
N ILE A 51 -0.31 -16.26 -11.77
CA ILE A 51 -1.10 -15.63 -10.70
C ILE A 51 -1.02 -16.49 -9.44
N GLU A 52 -1.21 -17.81 -9.54
CA GLU A 52 -1.08 -18.74 -8.40
C GLU A 52 0.32 -18.67 -7.75
N LEU A 53 1.38 -18.51 -8.55
CA LEU A 53 2.74 -18.33 -8.03
C LEU A 53 2.92 -17.01 -7.28
N ILE A 54 2.32 -15.92 -7.78
CA ILE A 54 2.34 -14.61 -7.12
C ILE A 54 1.56 -14.67 -5.82
N GLU A 55 0.33 -15.20 -5.84
CA GLU A 55 -0.53 -15.42 -4.67
C GLU A 55 0.19 -16.24 -3.59
N SER A 56 0.78 -17.38 -3.97
CA SER A 56 1.54 -18.25 -3.06
C SER A 56 2.74 -17.53 -2.43
N SER A 57 3.50 -16.77 -3.22
CA SER A 57 4.65 -16.00 -2.72
C SER A 57 4.22 -14.89 -1.76
N PHE A 58 3.12 -14.20 -2.07
CA PHE A 58 2.53 -13.16 -1.25
C PHE A 58 2.05 -13.72 0.10
N ASN A 59 1.32 -14.83 0.07
CA ASN A 59 0.83 -15.51 1.26
C ASN A 59 1.97 -16.00 2.17
N GLN A 60 3.05 -16.54 1.61
CA GLN A 60 4.23 -16.94 2.39
C GLN A 60 4.92 -15.75 3.05
N PHE A 61 5.09 -14.65 2.32
CA PHE A 61 5.74 -13.44 2.85
C PHE A 61 4.93 -12.82 4.00
N PHE A 62 3.62 -12.61 3.80
CA PHE A 62 2.77 -12.01 4.83
C PHE A 62 2.55 -12.95 6.03
N SER A 63 2.55 -14.26 5.82
CA SER A 63 2.53 -15.20 6.95
C SER A 63 3.78 -15.07 7.83
N ILE A 64 4.97 -14.85 7.25
CA ILE A 64 6.19 -14.62 8.02
C ILE A 64 6.12 -13.29 8.77
N LEU A 65 5.64 -12.23 8.12
CA LEU A 65 5.43 -10.93 8.76
C LEU A 65 4.45 -11.03 9.93
N LYS A 66 3.36 -11.78 9.77
CA LYS A 66 2.37 -11.99 10.82
C LYS A 66 3.01 -12.63 12.04
N THR A 67 3.75 -13.72 11.87
CA THR A 67 4.47 -14.38 12.97
C THR A 67 5.40 -13.40 13.68
N ALA A 68 6.19 -12.62 12.92
CA ALA A 68 7.09 -11.63 13.52
C ALA A 68 6.37 -10.52 14.30
N CYS A 69 5.19 -10.10 13.85
CA CYS A 69 4.35 -9.14 14.59
C CYS A 69 3.76 -9.76 15.86
N ASP A 70 3.22 -11.00 15.78
CA ASP A 70 2.65 -11.73 16.91
C ASP A 70 3.71 -12.00 17.99
N GLU A 71 4.97 -12.23 17.58
CA GLU A 71 6.13 -12.39 18.46
C GLU A 71 6.75 -11.06 18.91
N ASN A 72 6.17 -9.91 18.49
CA ASN A 72 6.63 -8.56 18.80
C ASN A 72 8.09 -8.28 18.38
N ILE A 73 8.56 -9.00 17.36
CA ILE A 73 9.87 -8.82 16.70
C ILE A 73 9.79 -7.65 15.70
N ALA A 74 8.66 -7.56 14.98
CA ALA A 74 8.45 -6.56 13.94
C ALA A 74 7.18 -5.74 14.16
N CYS A 75 7.19 -4.50 13.69
CA CYS A 75 6.03 -3.65 13.50
C CYS A 75 5.96 -3.27 12.03
N VAL A 76 4.82 -3.52 11.39
CA VAL A 76 4.66 -3.38 9.94
C VAL A 76 3.65 -2.29 9.64
N PHE A 77 4.02 -1.37 8.75
CA PHE A 77 3.17 -0.33 8.19
C PHE A 77 3.05 -0.55 6.69
N LEU A 78 1.83 -0.55 6.16
CA LEU A 78 1.51 -0.85 4.77
C LEU A 78 0.73 0.31 4.16
N THR A 79 1.09 0.72 2.95
CA THR A 79 0.32 1.68 2.13
C THR A 79 -0.04 1.03 0.79
N GLY A 80 -1.22 1.35 0.27
CA GLY A 80 -1.76 0.76 -0.95
C GLY A 80 -3.16 1.28 -1.25
N VAL A 81 -3.67 0.98 -2.44
CA VAL A 81 -4.88 1.61 -2.98
C VAL A 81 -6.11 0.70 -2.91
N THR A 82 -5.90 -0.62 -2.94
CA THR A 82 -6.94 -1.54 -3.40
C THR A 82 -7.32 -2.60 -2.36
N PRO A 83 -8.61 -2.72 -2.01
CA PRO A 83 -9.11 -3.77 -1.12
C PRO A 83 -9.22 -5.15 -1.79
N VAL A 84 -8.83 -5.30 -3.06
CA VAL A 84 -9.08 -6.53 -3.86
C VAL A 84 -8.25 -7.73 -3.37
N VAL A 85 -7.22 -7.52 -2.54
CA VAL A 85 -6.47 -8.62 -1.89
C VAL A 85 -7.08 -9.01 -0.54
N MET A 86 -8.08 -8.29 -0.03
CA MET A 86 -8.62 -8.50 1.32
C MET A 86 -9.11 -9.93 1.57
N ALA A 87 -9.71 -10.63 0.60
CA ALA A 87 -10.23 -11.98 0.89
C ALA A 87 -9.14 -13.01 1.27
N GLU A 88 -7.95 -12.96 0.66
CA GLU A 88 -6.84 -13.84 1.02
C GLU A 88 -5.96 -13.23 2.13
N PHE A 89 -5.74 -11.91 2.08
CA PHE A 89 -5.01 -11.15 3.10
C PHE A 89 -5.67 -11.22 4.48
N THR A 90 -7.01 -11.26 4.55
CA THR A 90 -7.77 -11.42 5.81
C THR A 90 -7.62 -12.82 6.43
N SER A 91 -7.09 -13.83 5.72
CA SER A 91 -6.74 -15.11 6.33
C SER A 91 -5.26 -15.18 6.76
N GLY A 92 -4.36 -14.63 5.94
CA GLY A 92 -2.90 -14.67 6.16
C GLY A 92 -2.35 -13.57 7.06
N PHE A 93 -3.04 -12.44 7.18
CA PHE A 93 -2.58 -11.23 7.88
C PHE A 93 -3.72 -10.48 8.59
N ASN A 94 -4.62 -11.20 9.26
CA ASN A 94 -5.76 -10.64 10.02
C ASN A 94 -5.39 -9.82 11.29
N ILE A 95 -4.15 -9.35 11.39
CA ILE A 95 -3.66 -8.57 12.53
C ILE A 95 -3.52 -7.08 12.18
N SER A 96 -3.80 -6.70 10.92
CA SER A 96 -3.74 -5.32 10.45
C SER A 96 -4.88 -4.49 11.01
N VAL A 97 -4.59 -3.24 11.33
CA VAL A 97 -5.58 -2.20 11.63
C VAL A 97 -5.67 -1.29 10.41
N ASP A 98 -6.88 -1.08 9.89
CA ASP A 98 -7.13 -0.13 8.81
C ASP A 98 -7.22 1.29 9.37
N LEU A 99 -6.30 2.14 8.95
CA LEU A 99 -6.19 3.55 9.39
C LEU A 99 -6.74 4.53 8.34
N THR A 100 -7.31 4.04 7.23
CA THR A 100 -7.75 4.89 6.10
C THR A 100 -8.78 5.94 6.50
N LEU A 101 -9.68 5.59 7.42
CA LEU A 101 -10.75 6.49 7.88
C LEU A 101 -10.40 7.22 9.19
N ASP A 102 -9.18 7.05 9.69
CA ASP A 102 -8.73 7.73 10.90
C ASP A 102 -8.21 9.14 10.57
N GLU A 103 -8.91 10.16 11.06
CA GLU A 103 -8.61 11.57 10.82
C GLU A 103 -7.19 11.97 11.25
N GLU A 104 -6.60 11.29 12.24
CA GLU A 104 -5.23 11.55 12.68
C GLU A 104 -4.20 11.20 11.59
N PHE A 105 -4.54 10.28 10.69
CA PHE A 105 -3.66 9.79 9.64
C PHE A 105 -3.96 10.40 8.27
N TRP A 106 -4.99 11.23 8.12
CA TRP A 106 -5.38 11.83 6.82
C TRP A 106 -4.26 12.60 6.12
N ASP A 107 -3.34 13.18 6.89
CA ASP A 107 -2.17 13.89 6.35
C ASP A 107 -1.14 12.98 5.68
N LEU A 108 -1.26 11.66 5.81
CA LEU A 108 -0.40 10.69 5.11
C LEU A 108 -0.83 10.39 3.68
N TYR A 109 -2.10 10.66 3.33
CA TYR A 109 -2.68 10.22 2.06
C TYR A 109 -2.53 11.24 0.93
N GLY A 110 -2.12 12.47 1.23
CA GLY A 110 -1.90 13.50 0.23
C GLY A 110 -2.11 14.91 0.75
N PHE A 111 -2.18 15.86 -0.17
CA PHE A 111 -2.37 17.27 0.18
C PHE A 111 -3.81 17.58 0.54
N LYS A 112 -4.01 18.30 1.64
CA LYS A 112 -5.28 18.94 1.98
C LYS A 112 -5.64 20.01 0.93
N LYS A 113 -6.94 20.28 0.76
CA LYS A 113 -7.42 21.35 -0.12
C LYS A 113 -6.76 22.70 0.16
N SER A 114 -6.59 23.01 1.44
CA SER A 114 -5.90 24.23 1.90
C SER A 114 -4.44 24.27 1.47
N GLU A 115 -3.73 23.14 1.54
CA GLU A 115 -2.32 23.03 1.15
C GLU A 115 -2.15 23.20 -0.36
N ILE A 116 -3.01 22.58 -1.16
CA ILE A 116 -3.01 22.78 -2.62
C ILE A 116 -3.27 24.25 -2.96
N LYS A 117 -4.23 24.91 -2.28
CA LYS A 117 -4.48 26.34 -2.49
C LYS A 117 -3.24 27.18 -2.20
N ILE A 118 -2.53 26.90 -1.10
CA ILE A 118 -1.28 27.58 -0.75
C ILE A 118 -0.18 27.30 -1.79
N LEU A 119 -0.07 26.08 -2.29
CA LEU A 119 0.91 25.70 -3.30
C LEU A 119 0.64 26.41 -4.64
N LEU A 120 -0.62 26.50 -5.06
CA LEU A 120 -1.02 27.27 -6.25
C LEU A 120 -0.69 28.76 -6.08
N ASP A 121 -0.96 29.33 -4.91
CA ASP A 121 -0.60 30.70 -4.61
C ASP A 121 0.90 30.95 -4.70
N LYS A 122 1.72 30.06 -4.13
CA LYS A 122 3.18 30.16 -4.20
C LYS A 122 3.69 29.98 -5.62
N ALA A 123 3.17 29.00 -6.36
CA ALA A 123 3.64 28.68 -7.71
C ALA A 123 3.35 29.80 -8.72
N PHE A 124 2.23 30.51 -8.56
CA PHE A 124 1.79 31.56 -9.49
C PHE A 124 1.93 32.99 -8.91
N GLY A 125 2.62 33.14 -7.78
CA GLY A 125 2.88 34.43 -7.14
C GLY A 125 1.60 35.18 -6.76
N TYR A 126 0.59 34.48 -6.27
CA TYR A 126 -0.71 35.01 -5.85
C TYR A 126 -1.53 35.68 -6.97
N ASN A 127 -1.21 35.42 -8.25
CA ASN A 127 -1.90 36.01 -9.40
C ASN A 127 -3.11 35.19 -9.89
N LEU A 128 -3.36 34.02 -9.30
CA LEU A 128 -4.49 33.17 -9.65
C LEU A 128 -5.76 33.61 -8.93
N SER A 129 -6.85 33.81 -9.69
CA SER A 129 -8.16 34.07 -9.10
C SER A 129 -8.71 32.83 -8.40
N ASP A 130 -9.56 33.03 -7.38
CA ASP A 130 -10.15 31.92 -6.63
C ASP A 130 -11.00 30.99 -7.52
N ASN A 131 -11.65 31.52 -8.56
CA ASN A 131 -12.41 30.70 -9.50
C ASN A 131 -11.52 29.68 -10.23
N ILE A 132 -10.35 30.10 -10.71
CA ILE A 132 -9.42 29.19 -11.40
C ILE A 132 -8.85 28.16 -10.42
N LYS A 133 -8.55 28.56 -9.17
CA LYS A 133 -8.11 27.61 -8.14
C LYS A 133 -9.17 26.54 -7.87
N GLU A 134 -10.44 26.92 -7.76
CA GLU A 134 -11.53 25.96 -7.57
C GLU A 134 -11.71 25.03 -8.77
N GLN A 135 -11.53 25.53 -10.01
CA GLN A 135 -11.52 24.68 -11.20
C GLN A 135 -10.37 23.66 -11.19
N ILE A 136 -9.15 24.09 -10.84
CA ILE A 136 -8.00 23.19 -10.70
C ILE A 136 -8.25 22.16 -9.59
N MET A 137 -8.81 22.59 -8.45
CA MET A 137 -9.17 21.68 -7.36
C MET A 137 -10.21 20.63 -7.79
N SER A 138 -11.23 21.05 -8.54
CA SER A 138 -12.25 20.13 -9.07
C SER A 138 -11.63 19.11 -10.01
N TRP A 139 -10.76 19.57 -10.92
CA TRP A 139 -10.06 18.70 -11.85
C TRP A 139 -9.12 17.71 -11.14
N LEU A 140 -8.34 18.16 -10.14
CA LEU A 140 -7.48 17.29 -9.34
C LEU A 140 -8.28 16.21 -8.59
N LYS A 141 -9.47 16.55 -8.13
CA LYS A 141 -10.36 15.61 -7.47
C LYS A 141 -10.90 14.56 -8.45
N GLU A 142 -11.35 14.97 -9.63
CA GLU A 142 -11.83 14.07 -10.67
C GLU A 142 -10.75 13.10 -11.17
N GLU A 143 -9.49 13.55 -11.24
CA GLU A 143 -8.36 12.70 -11.66
C GLU A 143 -7.95 11.66 -10.60
N ASN A 144 -8.04 12.01 -9.31
CA ASN A 144 -7.63 11.12 -8.21
C ASN A 144 -8.73 10.18 -7.71
N ASP A 145 -10.01 10.58 -7.81
CA ASP A 145 -11.16 9.77 -7.36
C ASP A 145 -11.73 8.87 -8.48
N GLY A 146 -11.04 8.78 -9.63
CA GLY A 146 -11.46 8.10 -10.87
C GLY A 146 -11.34 6.57 -10.87
#